data_AF-A0A8K0A4H5-F1
#
_entry.id   AF-A0A8K0A4H5-F1
#
_cell.length_a   1.000
_cell.length_b   1.000
_cell.length_c   1.000
_cell.angle_alpha   90.00
_cell.angle_beta   90.00
_cell.angle_gamma   90.00
#
_symmetry.space_group_name_H-M   'P 1'
#
loop_
_entity.id
_entity.type
_entity.pdbx_description
1 polymer ?
#
loop_
_entity_poly.entity_id
_entity_poly.type
_entity_poly.pdbx_seq_one_letter_code
_entity_poly.pdbx_strand_id
1 'polypeptide(L)'
;MKGLDNFELWLVDIMKHRCEMEEGRPNRRSRTRSSRTCPSAKRLESSTHYNCDYRLEAEDAQGLLKVACTTWKRVISVLEGRFSDPEHIPMDMYKFHVQNWTYLSHYPAASVAYRLQHYYKFMFVRDPLARVVSAFRDKFERRMEAFSLKEAWTILETYRQGPLSLQNVSRPNITFQEFVQYVVDTPHSSMNQHWRSYLGLCQPCAIHYDFVGHLDTLEDDAKTVLSAIGADDKVAFPARSAFYSHASSEAAVNHYLSQLSPDLFQKLVSKYETDYSIFGYKLPER
;
A
#
# COMPACT_ATOMS: atom_id res chain seq x y z
N MET A 1 32.48 -18.52 -16.06
CA MET A 1 31.72 -17.99 -14.92
C MET A 1 31.65 -16.49 -15.08
N LYS A 2 30.54 -15.95 -15.60
CA LYS A 2 30.34 -14.48 -15.63
C LYS A 2 29.91 -14.08 -14.22
N GLY A 3 30.65 -13.19 -13.57
CA GLY A 3 30.27 -12.64 -12.27
C GLY A 3 28.91 -11.95 -12.37
N LEU A 4 28.13 -12.01 -11.29
CA LEU A 4 26.93 -11.20 -11.17
C LEU A 4 27.34 -9.73 -11.22
N ASP A 5 26.63 -8.93 -12.01
CA ASP A 5 26.81 -7.48 -12.05
C ASP A 5 26.52 -6.89 -10.66
N ASN A 6 27.11 -5.73 -10.33
CA ASN A 6 26.88 -5.00 -9.09
C ASN A 6 25.38 -4.76 -8.84
N PHE A 7 24.60 -4.62 -9.91
CA PHE A 7 23.16 -4.47 -9.85
C PHE A 7 22.43 -5.77 -9.47
N GLU A 8 22.84 -6.92 -10.02
CA GLU A 8 22.32 -8.24 -9.64
C GLU A 8 22.65 -8.57 -8.18
N LEU A 9 23.84 -8.17 -7.71
CA LEU A 9 24.22 -8.28 -6.30
C LEU A 9 23.35 -7.38 -5.40
N TRP A 10 23.10 -6.15 -5.81
CA TRP A 10 22.21 -5.21 -5.10
C TRP A 10 20.76 -5.71 -5.04
N LEU A 11 20.22 -6.26 -6.13
CA LEU A 11 18.90 -6.90 -6.13
C LEU A 11 18.86 -8.08 -5.16
N VAL A 12 19.88 -8.96 -5.21
CA VAL A 12 20.01 -10.08 -4.30
C VAL A 12 20.09 -9.62 -2.84
N ASP A 13 20.77 -8.51 -2.56
CA ASP A 13 20.90 -7.97 -1.21
C ASP A 13 19.60 -7.32 -0.69
N ILE A 14 18.85 -6.60 -1.54
CA ILE A 14 17.49 -6.14 -1.22
C ILE A 14 16.58 -7.33 -0.90
N MET A 15 16.67 -8.38 -1.71
CA MET A 15 15.87 -9.58 -1.55
C MET A 15 16.26 -10.39 -0.29
N LYS A 16 17.55 -10.47 0.04
CA LYS A 16 18.04 -11.07 1.30
C LYS A 16 17.61 -10.27 2.51
N HIS A 17 17.75 -8.95 2.47
CA HIS A 17 17.29 -8.07 3.54
C HIS A 17 15.79 -8.27 3.80
N ARG A 18 15.00 -8.44 2.73
CA ARG A 18 13.57 -8.79 2.85
C ARG A 18 13.34 -10.17 3.48
N CYS A 19 14.06 -11.21 3.06
CA CYS A 19 14.02 -12.56 3.67
C CYS A 19 14.31 -12.47 5.18
N GLU A 20 15.33 -11.72 5.57
CA GLU A 20 15.73 -11.52 6.97
C GLU A 20 14.68 -10.75 7.77
N MET A 21 14.02 -9.75 7.18
CA MET A 21 12.94 -9.00 7.83
C MET A 21 11.62 -9.79 7.93
N GLU A 22 11.35 -10.71 6.99
CA GLU A 22 10.14 -11.55 6.97
C GLU A 22 10.29 -12.84 7.82
N GLU A 23 11.48 -13.43 7.89
CA GLU A 23 11.76 -14.70 8.62
C GLU A 23 12.55 -14.53 9.93
N GLY A 24 13.10 -13.34 10.21
CA GLY A 24 14.06 -13.08 11.27
C GLY A 24 13.53 -12.96 12.71
N ARG A 25 12.32 -13.44 13.03
CA ARG A 25 11.92 -13.61 14.44
C ARG A 25 11.52 -15.04 14.76
N PRO A 26 12.17 -15.67 15.77
CA PRO A 26 11.86 -17.05 16.12
C PRO A 26 10.41 -17.16 16.59
N ASN A 27 9.65 -18.02 15.93
CA ASN A 27 8.33 -18.45 16.36
C ASN A 27 8.46 -19.12 17.74
N ARG A 28 7.94 -18.50 18.80
CA ARG A 28 8.00 -19.03 20.19
C ARG A 28 7.36 -20.42 20.37
N ARG A 29 6.67 -20.96 19.34
CA ARG A 29 6.03 -22.29 19.37
C ARG A 29 6.82 -23.41 18.67
N SER A 30 8.01 -23.13 18.11
CA SER A 30 8.82 -24.15 17.42
C SER A 30 10.10 -24.46 18.20
N ARG A 31 10.17 -25.65 18.80
CA ARG A 31 11.35 -26.14 19.55
C ARG A 31 12.42 -26.78 18.67
N THR A 32 12.43 -26.51 17.37
CA THR A 32 13.46 -27.00 16.44
C THR A 32 14.28 -25.85 15.87
N ARG A 33 15.54 -25.78 16.30
CA ARG A 33 16.55 -24.84 15.82
C ARG A 33 17.07 -25.34 14.46
N SER A 34 16.24 -25.21 13.42
CA SER A 34 16.72 -25.37 12.04
C SER A 34 17.31 -24.02 11.62
N SER A 35 18.62 -23.98 11.39
CA SER A 35 19.27 -22.89 10.67
C SER A 35 18.74 -22.91 9.23
N ARG A 36 17.65 -22.19 8.97
CA ARG A 36 17.16 -21.98 7.60
C ARG A 36 18.09 -20.96 6.95
N THR A 37 19.00 -21.44 6.11
CA THR A 37 19.73 -20.60 5.17
C THR A 37 18.73 -20.02 4.15
N CYS A 38 18.69 -18.70 3.94
CA CYS A 38 17.84 -18.09 2.91
C CYS A 38 18.12 -18.78 1.55
N PRO A 39 17.10 -19.30 0.84
CA PRO A 39 17.32 -20.18 -0.32
C PRO A 39 17.76 -19.39 -1.57
N SER A 40 18.36 -20.10 -2.53
CA SER A 40 18.82 -19.54 -3.81
C SER A 40 17.67 -19.08 -4.74
N ALA A 41 18.00 -18.14 -5.64
CA ALA A 41 17.19 -17.31 -6.53
C ALA A 41 15.90 -17.90 -7.15
N LYS A 42 15.76 -19.22 -7.28
CA LYS A 42 14.63 -19.87 -7.97
C LYS A 42 13.33 -20.01 -7.17
N ARG A 43 13.36 -19.78 -5.84
CA ARG A 43 12.15 -19.79 -4.99
C ARG A 43 11.83 -18.39 -4.43
N LEU A 44 12.50 -17.35 -4.92
CA LEU A 44 12.29 -15.96 -4.51
C LEU A 44 11.21 -15.22 -5.32
N GLU A 45 10.80 -15.75 -6.48
CA GLU A 45 9.76 -15.17 -7.34
C GLU A 45 8.40 -15.05 -6.62
N SER A 46 8.17 -15.85 -5.58
CA SER A 46 6.93 -15.83 -4.79
C SER A 46 6.94 -14.90 -3.58
N SER A 47 8.09 -14.35 -3.15
CA SER A 47 8.12 -13.43 -1.99
C SER A 47 8.11 -11.96 -2.40
N THR A 48 8.38 -11.63 -3.66
CA THR A 48 8.34 -10.26 -4.23
C THR A 48 6.93 -9.67 -4.41
N HIS A 49 5.93 -10.16 -3.66
CA HIS A 49 4.49 -9.93 -3.86
C HIS A 49 3.98 -8.48 -3.75
N TYR A 50 4.81 -7.50 -3.43
CA TYR A 50 4.38 -6.13 -3.19
C TYR A 50 5.56 -5.19 -3.45
N ASN A 51 5.77 -4.80 -4.70
CA ASN A 51 6.56 -3.63 -5.02
C ASN A 51 5.61 -2.60 -5.61
N CYS A 52 5.58 -1.41 -5.03
CA CYS A 52 5.13 -0.22 -5.73
C CYS A 52 5.99 -0.10 -7.00
N ASP A 53 5.38 0.01 -8.18
CA ASP A 53 6.12 -0.02 -9.46
C ASP A 53 5.61 1.07 -10.43
N TYR A 54 6.42 1.34 -11.45
CA TYR A 54 6.81 2.66 -11.89
C TYR A 54 7.09 2.71 -13.40
N ARG A 55 6.10 3.18 -14.18
CA ARG A 55 6.17 4.01 -15.41
C ARG A 55 4.80 3.94 -16.07
N LEU A 56 4.39 4.97 -16.81
CA LEU A 56 3.12 4.99 -17.55
C LEU A 56 3.13 4.10 -18.81
N GLU A 57 3.22 2.79 -18.60
CA GLU A 57 2.33 1.82 -19.24
C GLU A 57 1.41 1.29 -18.12
N ALA A 58 0.21 0.79 -18.40
CA ALA A 58 -0.86 0.67 -17.40
C ALA A 58 -0.74 -0.46 -16.42
N GLU A 59 0.29 -0.40 -15.62
CA GLU A 59 0.71 -1.45 -14.75
C GLU A 59 1.11 -0.72 -13.45
N ASP A 60 0.76 -1.28 -12.28
CA ASP A 60 1.45 -0.94 -11.03
C ASP A 60 1.02 0.25 -10.13
N ALA A 61 -0.28 0.52 -9.99
CA ALA A 61 -0.79 1.49 -8.99
C ALA A 61 -0.77 1.03 -7.50
N GLN A 62 0.24 0.28 -7.05
CA GLN A 62 0.30 -0.29 -5.69
C GLN A 62 0.90 0.67 -4.64
N GLY A 63 1.75 1.62 -5.05
CA GLY A 63 2.18 2.75 -4.20
C GLY A 63 1.09 3.79 -3.93
N LEU A 64 -0.03 3.69 -4.63
CA LEU A 64 -1.12 4.66 -4.62
C LEU A 64 -2.29 4.22 -3.72
N LEU A 65 -2.10 3.14 -2.94
CA LEU A 65 -3.15 2.62 -2.06
C LEU A 65 -3.57 3.70 -1.07
N LYS A 66 -4.83 4.13 -1.20
CA LYS A 66 -5.43 5.24 -0.43
C LYS A 66 -4.83 6.62 -0.73
N VAL A 67 -4.14 6.74 -1.86
CA VAL A 67 -3.61 7.98 -2.44
C VAL A 67 -4.11 8.13 -3.88
N ALA A 68 -5.43 8.15 -4.06
CA ALA A 68 -6.09 8.25 -5.36
C ALA A 68 -5.74 7.12 -6.38
N CYS A 69 -5.43 5.90 -5.91
CA CYS A 69 -5.18 4.72 -6.75
C CYS A 69 -6.20 4.54 -7.89
N THR A 70 -7.50 4.68 -7.63
CA THR A 70 -8.54 4.56 -8.67
C THR A 70 -8.41 5.64 -9.75
N THR A 71 -8.05 6.88 -9.38
CA THR A 71 -7.84 7.98 -10.34
C THR A 71 -6.61 7.76 -11.19
N TRP A 72 -5.49 7.38 -10.57
CA TRP A 72 -4.28 7.03 -11.30
C TRP A 72 -4.50 5.88 -12.28
N LYS A 73 -5.23 4.82 -11.89
CA LYS A 73 -5.60 3.74 -12.81
C LYS A 73 -6.36 4.23 -14.04
N ARG A 74 -7.23 5.24 -13.90
CA ARG A 74 -7.97 5.85 -15.02
C ARG A 74 -7.04 6.61 -15.96
N VAL A 75 -6.16 7.45 -15.41
CA VAL A 75 -5.13 8.19 -16.17
C VAL A 75 -4.26 7.21 -16.95
N ILE A 76 -3.80 6.20 -16.24
CA ILE A 76 -2.98 5.12 -16.76
C ILE A 76 -3.68 4.37 -17.91
N SER A 77 -4.96 4.01 -17.78
CA SER A 77 -5.70 3.31 -18.85
C SER A 77 -5.87 4.16 -20.11
N VAL A 78 -5.85 5.49 -19.99
CA VAL A 78 -5.86 6.39 -21.15
C VAL A 78 -4.51 6.40 -21.85
N LEU A 79 -3.41 6.34 -21.10
CA LEU A 79 -2.07 6.33 -21.69
C LEU A 79 -1.73 5.04 -22.43
N GLU A 80 -2.36 3.94 -22.05
CA GLU A 80 -2.33 2.71 -22.83
C GLU A 80 -3.26 2.69 -24.05
N GLY A 81 -4.08 3.73 -24.24
CA GLY A 81 -5.07 3.78 -25.31
C GLY A 81 -6.27 2.85 -25.09
N ARG A 82 -6.49 2.34 -23.86
CA ARG A 82 -7.73 1.58 -23.54
C ARG A 82 -8.96 2.49 -23.52
N PHE A 83 -8.78 3.76 -23.18
CA PHE A 83 -9.81 4.79 -23.09
C PHE A 83 -9.29 6.13 -23.58
N SER A 84 -10.18 7.07 -23.88
CA SER A 84 -9.84 8.40 -24.40
C SER A 84 -9.76 9.49 -23.33
N ASP A 85 -10.46 9.33 -22.21
CA ASP A 85 -10.57 10.36 -21.18
C ASP A 85 -10.74 9.71 -19.81
N PRO A 86 -9.90 10.06 -18.82
CA PRO A 86 -10.01 9.47 -17.50
C PRO A 86 -11.38 9.78 -16.86
N GLU A 87 -11.98 10.96 -17.06
CA GLU A 87 -13.24 11.40 -16.42
C GLU A 87 -14.47 10.61 -16.85
N HIS A 88 -14.47 10.05 -18.06
CA HIS A 88 -15.58 9.26 -18.60
C HIS A 88 -15.52 7.77 -18.23
N ILE A 89 -14.45 7.34 -17.57
CA ILE A 89 -14.29 5.97 -17.09
C ILE A 89 -15.13 5.76 -15.80
N PRO A 90 -16.08 4.81 -15.77
CA PRO A 90 -16.84 4.51 -14.57
C PRO A 90 -15.94 4.09 -13.42
N MET A 91 -16.22 4.57 -12.21
CA MET A 91 -15.49 4.16 -11.00
C MET A 91 -15.90 2.77 -10.49
N ASP A 92 -16.53 1.92 -11.31
CA ASP A 92 -16.94 0.61 -10.87
C ASP A 92 -15.70 -0.27 -10.58
N MET A 93 -15.40 -0.43 -9.30
CA MET A 93 -14.19 -1.12 -8.83
C MET A 93 -14.02 -2.51 -9.44
N TYR A 94 -15.11 -3.24 -9.66
CA TYR A 94 -15.01 -4.66 -9.96
C TYR A 94 -14.37 -4.93 -11.33
N LYS A 95 -14.70 -4.16 -12.37
CA LYS A 95 -14.05 -4.34 -13.68
C LYS A 95 -12.66 -3.72 -13.71
N PHE A 96 -12.48 -2.53 -13.11
CA PHE A 96 -11.19 -1.84 -13.12
C PHE A 96 -10.10 -2.51 -12.28
N HIS A 97 -10.46 -3.16 -11.17
CA HIS A 97 -9.51 -3.86 -10.30
C HIS A 97 -9.22 -5.30 -10.74
N VAL A 98 -10.09 -5.89 -11.57
CA VAL A 98 -9.98 -7.29 -12.05
C VAL A 98 -9.42 -7.39 -13.48
N GLN A 99 -9.14 -6.26 -14.15
CA GLN A 99 -8.31 -6.30 -15.37
C GLN A 99 -6.96 -6.95 -15.07
N ASN A 100 -6.40 -7.71 -16.02
CA ASN A 100 -5.06 -8.33 -15.91
C ASN A 100 -3.98 -7.25 -15.91
N TRP A 101 -3.83 -6.53 -14.80
CA TRP A 101 -2.69 -5.66 -14.54
C TRP A 101 -1.45 -6.55 -14.47
N THR A 102 -0.44 -6.23 -15.26
CA THR A 102 0.88 -6.84 -15.07
C THR A 102 1.50 -6.20 -13.84
N TYR A 103 2.24 -6.99 -13.08
CA TYR A 103 3.02 -6.51 -11.95
C TYR A 103 4.51 -6.61 -12.25
N LEU A 104 5.36 -5.83 -11.58
CA LEU A 104 6.82 -5.99 -11.68
C LEU A 104 7.24 -7.45 -11.49
N SER A 105 6.58 -8.17 -10.58
CA SER A 105 6.83 -9.58 -10.28
C SER A 105 6.44 -10.55 -11.39
N HIS A 106 5.64 -10.12 -12.37
CA HIS A 106 5.34 -10.92 -13.56
C HIS A 106 6.46 -10.87 -14.60
N TYR A 107 7.39 -9.91 -14.49
CA TYR A 107 8.52 -9.79 -15.39
C TYR A 107 9.70 -10.67 -14.95
N PRO A 108 10.50 -11.21 -15.89
CA PRO A 108 11.77 -11.84 -15.56
C PRO A 108 12.72 -10.88 -14.84
N ALA A 109 13.61 -11.40 -13.99
CA ALA A 109 14.53 -10.58 -13.18
C ALA A 109 15.33 -9.54 -13.99
N ALA A 110 15.83 -9.90 -15.17
CA ALA A 110 16.54 -8.95 -16.04
C ALA A 110 15.65 -7.79 -16.55
N SER A 111 14.36 -8.07 -16.79
CA SER A 111 13.37 -7.07 -17.20
C SER A 111 13.00 -6.16 -16.03
N VAL A 112 12.93 -6.70 -14.81
CA VAL A 112 12.77 -5.93 -13.57
C VAL A 112 13.97 -5.01 -13.36
N ALA A 113 15.17 -5.56 -13.49
CA ALA A 113 16.43 -4.83 -13.36
C ALA A 113 16.51 -3.63 -14.29
N TYR A 114 16.24 -3.86 -15.57
CA TYR A 114 16.22 -2.82 -16.59
C TYR A 114 15.22 -1.70 -16.25
N ARG A 115 14.01 -2.05 -15.80
CA ARG A 115 12.98 -1.06 -15.41
C ARG A 115 13.45 -0.23 -14.23
N LEU A 116 13.91 -0.87 -13.15
CA LEU A 116 14.40 -0.17 -11.97
C LEU A 116 15.55 0.80 -12.29
N GLN A 117 16.42 0.43 -13.23
CA GLN A 117 17.56 1.25 -13.64
C GLN A 117 17.18 2.39 -14.59
N HIS A 118 16.23 2.19 -15.52
CA HIS A 118 16.02 3.10 -16.64
C HIS A 118 14.68 3.82 -16.66
N TYR A 119 13.69 3.39 -15.87
CA TYR A 119 12.35 3.97 -15.90
C TYR A 119 12.24 5.13 -14.91
N TYR A 120 11.35 6.07 -15.21
CA TYR A 120 10.99 7.14 -14.29
C TYR A 120 10.07 6.59 -13.20
N LYS A 121 10.49 6.72 -11.94
CA LYS A 121 9.85 6.13 -10.77
C LYS A 121 9.29 7.20 -9.86
N PHE A 122 7.97 7.26 -9.79
CA PHE A 122 7.24 8.21 -8.95
C PHE A 122 6.26 7.53 -8.00
N MET A 123 6.26 7.91 -6.72
CA MET A 123 5.24 7.45 -5.76
C MET A 123 4.42 8.62 -5.22
N PHE A 124 3.21 8.32 -4.74
CA PHE A 124 2.43 9.30 -3.98
C PHE A 124 2.17 8.81 -2.57
N VAL A 125 2.37 9.68 -1.61
CA VAL A 125 2.18 9.41 -0.19
C VAL A 125 1.07 10.26 0.40
N ARG A 126 0.54 9.81 1.53
CA ARG A 126 -0.44 10.51 2.36
C ARG A 126 0.03 10.45 3.79
N ASP A 127 -0.38 11.42 4.62
CA ASP A 127 -0.31 11.30 6.09
C ASP A 127 -0.64 9.84 6.53
N PRO A 128 0.29 9.15 7.21
CA PRO A 128 0.14 7.74 7.51
C PRO A 128 -1.13 7.39 8.32
N LEU A 129 -1.51 8.20 9.31
CA LEU A 129 -2.71 7.93 10.11
C LEU A 129 -4.00 8.23 9.35
N ALA A 130 -4.03 9.30 8.56
CA ALA A 130 -5.14 9.60 7.67
C ALA A 130 -5.36 8.48 6.64
N ARG A 131 -4.28 7.81 6.21
CA ARG A 131 -4.34 6.62 5.36
C ARG A 131 -5.00 5.43 6.06
N VAL A 132 -4.65 5.17 7.33
CA VAL A 132 -5.26 4.13 8.16
C VAL A 132 -6.77 4.38 8.34
N VAL A 133 -7.16 5.63 8.63
CA VAL A 133 -8.58 6.03 8.72
C VAL A 133 -9.29 5.80 7.38
N SER A 134 -8.68 6.22 6.26
CA SER A 134 -9.24 5.99 4.93
C SER A 134 -9.42 4.51 4.60
N ALA A 135 -8.49 3.66 5.04
CA ALA A 135 -8.60 2.21 4.88
C ALA A 135 -9.77 1.64 5.67
N PHE A 136 -9.93 2.04 6.94
CA PHE A 136 -11.04 1.59 7.77
C PHE A 136 -12.40 1.92 7.16
N ARG A 137 -12.61 3.20 6.82
CA ARG A 137 -13.88 3.68 6.28
C ARG A 137 -14.26 3.02 4.95
N ASP A 138 -13.28 2.82 4.08
CA ASP A 138 -13.51 2.15 2.79
C ASP A 138 -13.83 0.66 2.97
N LYS A 139 -13.05 -0.05 3.79
CA LYS A 139 -13.13 -1.52 3.87
C LYS A 139 -14.20 -2.02 4.81
N PHE A 140 -14.58 -1.26 5.83
CA PHE A 140 -15.49 -1.73 6.87
C PHE A 140 -16.79 -0.92 6.99
N GLU A 141 -16.80 0.38 6.66
CA GLU A 141 -18.03 1.20 6.81
C GLU A 141 -18.85 1.28 5.53
N ARG A 142 -18.21 1.60 4.39
CA ARG A 142 -18.93 1.91 3.14
C ARG A 142 -19.40 0.66 2.42
N ARG A 143 -18.47 -0.24 2.09
CA ARG A 143 -18.76 -1.51 1.40
C ARG A 143 -17.79 -2.58 1.89
N MET A 144 -18.33 -3.50 2.68
CA MET A 144 -17.58 -4.68 3.13
C MET A 144 -17.69 -5.79 2.09
N GLU A 145 -16.61 -5.97 1.32
CA GLU A 145 -16.47 -7.05 0.34
C GLU A 145 -16.04 -8.36 1.03
N ALA A 146 -16.04 -9.48 0.29
CA ALA A 146 -15.72 -10.81 0.84
C ALA A 146 -14.39 -10.87 1.59
N PHE A 147 -13.35 -10.20 1.08
CA PHE A 147 -12.06 -10.09 1.76
C PHE A 147 -12.17 -9.31 3.08
N SER A 148 -12.80 -8.13 3.06
CA SER A 148 -12.99 -7.31 4.27
C SER A 148 -13.83 -8.02 5.32
N LEU A 149 -14.79 -8.86 4.91
CA LEU A 149 -15.60 -9.67 5.82
C LEU A 149 -14.73 -10.63 6.63
N LYS A 150 -13.76 -11.30 6.00
CA LYS A 150 -12.84 -12.22 6.68
C LYS A 150 -11.97 -11.50 7.72
N GLU A 151 -11.41 -10.36 7.36
CA GLU A 151 -10.63 -9.51 8.28
C GLU A 151 -11.49 -9.04 9.45
N ALA A 152 -12.71 -8.57 9.17
CA ALA A 152 -13.63 -8.10 10.19
C ALA A 152 -13.99 -9.21 11.20
N TRP A 153 -14.26 -10.44 10.73
CA TRP A 153 -14.50 -11.58 11.62
C TRP A 153 -13.27 -11.92 12.46
N THR A 154 -12.08 -11.92 11.84
CA THR A 154 -10.82 -12.16 12.56
C THR A 154 -10.61 -11.16 13.69
N ILE A 155 -10.89 -9.88 13.43
CA ILE A 155 -10.83 -8.81 14.44
C ILE A 155 -11.83 -9.08 15.57
N LEU A 156 -13.09 -9.38 15.24
CA LEU A 156 -14.12 -9.65 16.25
C LEU A 156 -13.77 -10.85 17.13
N GLU A 157 -13.33 -11.95 16.54
CA GLU A 157 -12.93 -13.17 17.26
C GLU A 157 -11.71 -12.95 18.16
N THR A 158 -10.81 -12.06 17.76
CA THR A 158 -9.58 -11.78 18.52
C THR A 158 -9.85 -10.88 19.72
N TYR A 159 -10.71 -9.87 19.57
CA TYR A 159 -10.83 -8.78 20.55
C TYR A 159 -12.13 -8.77 21.36
N ARG A 160 -13.18 -9.51 20.96
CA ARG A 160 -14.41 -9.64 21.74
C ARG A 160 -14.47 -10.99 22.44
N GLN A 161 -14.72 -10.99 23.76
CA GLN A 161 -14.88 -12.19 24.57
C GLN A 161 -16.33 -12.71 24.55
N GLY A 162 -16.49 -14.03 24.62
CA GLY A 162 -17.79 -14.71 24.65
C GLY A 162 -18.24 -15.27 23.29
N PRO A 163 -19.27 -16.13 23.24
CA PRO A 163 -19.82 -16.57 21.98
C PRO A 163 -20.34 -15.34 21.25
N LEU A 164 -19.64 -14.93 20.18
CA LEU A 164 -20.23 -14.05 19.18
C LEU A 164 -21.58 -14.67 18.85
N SER A 165 -22.68 -13.97 19.11
CA SER A 165 -24.00 -14.43 18.69
C SER A 165 -24.06 -14.28 17.16
N LEU A 166 -23.26 -15.11 16.47
CA LEU A 166 -23.15 -15.22 15.01
C LEU A 166 -24.51 -15.52 14.38
N GLN A 167 -25.48 -15.95 15.19
CA GLN A 167 -26.83 -16.27 14.78
C GLN A 167 -27.67 -15.05 14.34
N ASN A 168 -27.30 -13.81 14.70
CA ASN A 168 -28.11 -12.61 14.37
C ASN A 168 -27.36 -11.48 13.64
N VAL A 169 -26.07 -11.63 13.34
CA VAL A 169 -25.27 -10.56 12.72
C VAL A 169 -25.02 -10.89 11.25
N SER A 170 -25.87 -10.37 10.36
CA SER A 170 -25.71 -10.54 8.90
C SER A 170 -24.46 -9.86 8.34
N ARG A 171 -23.86 -8.91 9.09
CA ARG A 171 -22.58 -8.25 8.76
C ARG A 171 -21.78 -7.90 10.02
N PRO A 172 -20.49 -8.29 10.12
CA PRO A 172 -19.66 -7.97 11.27
C PRO A 172 -19.51 -6.44 11.41
N ASN A 173 -19.74 -5.92 12.62
CA ASN A 173 -19.56 -4.51 12.94
C ASN A 173 -18.35 -4.34 13.86
N ILE A 174 -17.22 -3.94 13.29
CA ILE A 174 -15.99 -3.64 14.02
C ILE A 174 -15.90 -2.14 14.32
N THR A 175 -15.39 -1.80 15.50
CA THR A 175 -15.07 -0.41 15.86
C THR A 175 -13.71 -0.01 15.29
N PHE A 176 -13.48 1.30 15.17
CA PHE A 176 -12.17 1.81 14.75
C PHE A 176 -11.07 1.44 15.77
N GLN A 177 -11.38 1.42 17.06
CA GLN A 177 -10.44 1.03 18.10
C GLN A 177 -10.00 -0.45 17.97
N GLU A 178 -10.93 -1.37 17.71
CA GLU A 178 -10.62 -2.79 17.46
C GLU A 178 -9.77 -2.97 16.20
N PHE A 179 -10.09 -2.22 15.14
CA PHE A 179 -9.27 -2.21 13.92
C PHE A 179 -7.86 -1.68 14.18
N VAL A 180 -7.70 -0.59 14.93
CA VAL A 180 -6.38 -0.04 15.24
C VAL A 180 -5.58 -0.98 16.14
N GLN A 181 -6.21 -1.62 17.12
CA GLN A 181 -5.57 -2.63 17.95
C GLN A 181 -5.05 -3.78 17.08
N TYR A 182 -5.87 -4.26 16.13
CA TYR A 182 -5.46 -5.25 15.13
C TYR A 182 -4.27 -4.79 14.29
N VAL A 183 -4.28 -3.56 13.79
CA VAL A 183 -3.19 -2.97 13.00
C VAL A 183 -1.88 -2.92 13.78
N VAL A 184 -1.94 -2.50 15.05
CA VAL A 184 -0.77 -2.40 15.93
C VAL A 184 -0.20 -3.79 16.22
N ASP A 185 -1.05 -4.76 16.56
CA ASP A 185 -0.65 -6.12 16.92
C ASP A 185 -0.15 -6.93 15.73
N THR A 186 -0.60 -6.61 14.51
CA THR A 186 -0.21 -7.33 13.28
C THR A 186 1.23 -6.99 12.89
N PRO A 187 2.15 -7.97 12.74
CA PRO A 187 3.50 -7.73 12.25
C PRO A 187 3.51 -7.11 10.84
N HIS A 188 4.47 -6.23 10.53
CA HIS A 188 4.54 -5.53 9.23
C HIS A 188 4.43 -6.46 8.01
N SER A 189 5.09 -7.63 8.06
CA SER A 189 5.09 -8.63 6.99
C SER A 189 3.70 -9.26 6.75
N SER A 190 2.83 -9.27 7.76
CA SER A 190 1.48 -9.85 7.69
C SER A 190 0.38 -8.81 7.51
N MET A 191 0.71 -7.51 7.55
CA MET A 191 -0.28 -6.44 7.38
C MET A 191 -0.88 -6.45 5.97
N ASN A 192 -2.18 -6.21 5.87
CA ASN A 192 -2.82 -5.98 4.59
C ASN A 192 -2.23 -4.73 3.90
N GLN A 193 -2.12 -4.76 2.58
CA GLN A 193 -1.58 -3.68 1.78
C GLN A 193 -2.27 -2.31 1.98
N HIS A 194 -3.54 -2.27 2.36
CA HIS A 194 -4.28 -1.01 2.53
C HIS A 194 -3.86 -0.22 3.77
N TRP A 195 -3.27 -0.88 4.77
CA TRP A 195 -2.76 -0.24 5.99
C TRP A 195 -1.30 -0.58 6.28
N ARG A 196 -0.63 -1.47 5.54
CA ARG A 196 0.82 -1.68 5.68
C ARG A 196 1.58 -0.38 5.40
N SER A 197 2.61 -0.06 6.19
CA SER A 197 3.46 1.12 6.00
C SER A 197 4.03 1.21 4.58
N TYR A 198 4.26 2.43 4.10
CA TYR A 198 4.91 2.67 2.81
C TYR A 198 6.32 2.09 2.79
N LEU A 199 7.06 2.15 3.90
CA LEU A 199 8.34 1.45 4.03
C LEU A 199 8.23 -0.04 3.67
N GLY A 200 7.19 -0.71 4.18
CA GLY A 200 6.95 -2.13 3.94
C GLY A 200 6.26 -2.46 2.61
N LEU A 201 5.75 -1.46 1.88
CA LEU A 201 5.07 -1.63 0.60
C LEU A 201 5.97 -1.27 -0.59
N CYS A 202 6.68 -0.15 -0.48
CA CYS A 202 7.39 0.46 -1.59
C CYS A 202 8.91 0.39 -1.42
N GLN A 203 9.41 0.15 -0.20
CA GLN A 203 10.85 0.13 0.08
C GLN A 203 11.59 1.37 -0.46
N PRO A 204 11.18 2.60 -0.09
CA PRO A 204 11.80 3.85 -0.55
C PRO A 204 13.28 3.99 -0.17
N CYS A 205 13.77 3.21 0.80
CA CYS A 205 15.19 3.16 1.14
C CYS A 205 16.00 2.28 0.18
N ALA A 206 15.34 1.35 -0.51
CA ALA A 206 15.94 0.44 -1.46
C ALA A 206 15.76 0.92 -2.90
N ILE A 207 14.63 1.56 -3.24
CA ILE A 207 14.35 2.01 -4.60
C ILE A 207 14.60 3.51 -4.71
N HIS A 208 15.36 3.94 -5.72
CA HIS A 208 15.57 5.36 -6.01
C HIS A 208 14.34 5.94 -6.70
N TYR A 209 13.58 6.81 -6.04
CA TYR A 209 12.45 7.52 -6.67
C TYR A 209 12.90 8.81 -7.30
N ASP A 210 12.52 8.99 -8.56
CA ASP A 210 12.69 10.24 -9.31
C ASP A 210 11.69 11.31 -8.82
N PHE A 211 10.55 10.89 -8.26
CA PHE A 211 9.56 11.80 -7.67
C PHE A 211 8.77 11.17 -6.51
N VAL A 212 8.53 11.95 -5.45
CA VAL A 212 7.63 11.56 -4.36
C VAL A 212 6.62 12.70 -4.16
N GLY A 213 5.38 12.48 -4.60
CA GLY A 213 4.29 13.43 -4.46
C GLY A 213 3.46 13.19 -3.20
N HIS A 214 2.68 14.18 -2.80
CA HIS A 214 1.84 14.13 -1.61
C HIS A 214 0.36 14.21 -1.98
N LEU A 215 -0.49 13.59 -1.16
CA LEU A 215 -1.93 13.68 -1.36
C LEU A 215 -2.40 15.14 -1.28
N ASP A 216 -1.78 15.95 -0.44
CA ASP A 216 -2.22 17.33 -0.21
C ASP A 216 -1.99 18.22 -1.44
N THR A 217 -0.98 17.89 -2.26
CA THR A 217 -0.58 18.55 -3.51
C THR A 217 -0.84 17.68 -4.75
N LEU A 218 -1.70 16.67 -4.64
CA LEU A 218 -1.87 15.58 -5.62
C LEU A 218 -2.00 16.06 -7.07
N GLU A 219 -2.80 17.10 -7.33
CA GLU A 219 -3.08 17.56 -8.69
C GLU A 219 -1.86 18.22 -9.35
N ASP A 220 -1.16 19.09 -8.62
CA ASP A 220 0.07 19.75 -9.08
C ASP A 220 1.23 18.75 -9.23
N ASP A 221 1.34 17.83 -8.28
CA ASP A 221 2.33 16.77 -8.30
C ASP A 221 2.08 15.78 -9.45
N ALA A 222 0.80 15.43 -9.72
CA ALA A 222 0.44 14.59 -10.85
C ALA A 222 0.78 15.25 -12.18
N LYS A 223 0.52 16.57 -12.31
CA LYS A 223 0.92 17.35 -13.49
C LYS A 223 2.43 17.32 -13.69
N THR A 224 3.20 17.48 -12.61
CA THR A 224 4.68 17.41 -12.65
C THR A 224 5.16 16.04 -13.15
N VAL A 225 4.58 14.95 -12.63
CA VAL A 225 4.87 13.59 -13.08
C VAL A 225 4.53 13.38 -14.55
N LEU A 226 3.33 13.81 -14.98
CA LEU A 226 2.89 13.66 -16.37
C LEU A 226 3.78 14.43 -17.35
N SER A 227 4.28 15.60 -16.96
CA SER A 227 5.22 16.36 -17.78
C SER A 227 6.60 15.70 -17.84
N ALA A 228 7.10 15.18 -16.70
CA ALA A 228 8.42 14.54 -16.62
C ALA A 228 8.58 13.32 -17.54
N ILE A 229 7.47 12.66 -17.89
CA ILE A 229 7.44 11.48 -18.76
C ILE A 229 6.87 11.77 -20.16
N GLY A 230 6.57 13.03 -20.48
CA GLY A 230 6.04 13.45 -21.79
C GLY A 230 4.65 12.90 -22.09
N ALA A 231 3.75 12.98 -21.11
CA ALA A 231 2.36 12.54 -21.18
C ALA A 231 1.34 13.65 -20.90
N ASP A 232 1.81 14.87 -20.61
CA ASP A 232 1.00 16.05 -20.27
C ASP A 232 0.21 16.61 -21.45
N ASP A 233 0.57 16.26 -22.68
CA ASP A 233 -0.21 16.52 -23.90
C ASP A 233 -1.26 15.43 -24.20
N LYS A 234 -1.13 14.25 -23.58
CA LYS A 234 -2.00 13.08 -23.83
C LYS A 234 -3.10 12.90 -22.80
N VAL A 235 -2.83 13.24 -21.54
CA VAL A 235 -3.77 13.04 -20.45
C VAL A 235 -3.58 14.10 -19.37
N ALA A 236 -4.69 14.54 -18.78
CA ALA A 236 -4.68 15.35 -17.57
C ALA A 236 -5.09 14.50 -16.37
N PHE A 237 -4.55 14.81 -15.19
CA PHE A 237 -5.02 14.20 -13.96
C PHE A 237 -6.40 14.79 -13.59
N PRO A 238 -7.45 13.97 -13.40
CA PRO A 238 -8.77 14.47 -13.04
C PRO A 238 -8.76 15.28 -11.75
N ALA A 239 -9.48 16.40 -11.75
CA ALA A 239 -9.70 17.19 -10.54
C ALA A 239 -10.42 16.34 -9.48
N ARG A 240 -10.13 16.60 -8.20
CA ARG A 240 -10.82 15.92 -7.10
C ARG A 240 -12.32 16.18 -7.15
N SER A 241 -13.10 15.13 -7.36
CA SER A 241 -14.54 15.23 -7.18
C SER A 241 -14.87 15.56 -5.73
N ALA A 242 -15.89 16.41 -5.52
CA ALA A 242 -16.37 16.80 -4.18
C ALA A 242 -16.78 15.59 -3.31
N PHE A 243 -17.03 14.44 -3.91
CA PHE A 243 -17.35 13.21 -3.18
C PHE A 243 -16.15 12.62 -2.42
N TYR A 244 -14.92 12.84 -2.92
CA TYR A 244 -13.70 12.37 -2.26
C TYR A 244 -13.09 13.37 -1.28
N SER A 245 -13.37 14.67 -1.44
CA SER A 245 -12.90 15.71 -0.51
C SER A 245 -13.44 15.53 0.92
N HIS A 246 -14.65 14.95 1.07
CA HIS A 246 -15.27 14.71 2.37
C HIS A 246 -14.93 13.36 3.03
N ALA A 247 -14.51 12.36 2.27
CA ALA A 247 -14.25 11.00 2.80
C ALA A 247 -12.99 10.92 3.68
N SER A 248 -12.27 12.03 3.84
CA SER A 248 -10.91 12.05 4.34
C SER A 248 -10.47 13.44 4.82
N SER A 249 -11.42 14.33 5.13
CA SER A 249 -11.11 15.64 5.70
C SER A 249 -10.37 15.49 7.03
N GLU A 250 -9.57 16.48 7.37
CA GLU A 250 -8.84 16.55 8.64
C GLU A 250 -9.78 16.37 9.85
N ALA A 251 -10.96 17.01 9.81
CA ALA A 251 -11.99 16.83 10.83
C ALA A 251 -12.45 15.38 10.99
N ALA A 252 -12.62 14.65 9.88
CA ALA A 252 -12.98 13.23 9.94
C ALA A 252 -11.83 12.40 10.51
N VAL A 253 -10.59 12.65 10.08
CA VAL A 253 -9.40 11.95 10.63
C VAL A 253 -9.30 12.16 12.13
N ASN A 254 -9.40 13.41 12.60
CA ASN A 254 -9.34 13.77 14.01
C ASN A 254 -10.48 13.11 14.81
N HIS A 255 -11.68 13.03 14.24
CA HIS A 255 -12.80 12.33 14.87
C HIS A 255 -12.47 10.85 15.13
N TYR A 256 -11.91 10.11 14.16
CA TYR A 256 -11.55 8.70 14.39
C TYR A 256 -10.38 8.55 15.36
N LEU A 257 -9.33 9.36 15.20
CA LEU A 257 -8.15 9.28 16.08
C LEU A 257 -8.48 9.63 17.54
N SER A 258 -9.46 10.52 17.77
CA SER A 258 -9.92 10.86 19.12
C SER A 258 -10.56 9.69 19.89
N GLN A 259 -11.05 8.67 19.18
CA GLN A 259 -11.68 7.48 19.78
C GLN A 259 -10.64 6.53 20.40
N LEU A 260 -9.36 6.68 20.08
CA LEU A 260 -8.29 5.82 20.60
C LEU A 260 -7.93 6.22 22.03
N SER A 261 -7.53 5.25 22.86
CA SER A 261 -6.85 5.57 24.12
C SER A 261 -5.47 6.21 23.84
N PRO A 262 -4.91 7.01 24.78
CA PRO A 262 -3.57 7.58 24.61
C PRO A 262 -2.50 6.53 24.28
N ASP A 263 -2.52 5.38 24.97
CA ASP A 263 -1.57 4.30 24.73
C ASP A 263 -1.70 3.69 23.33
N LEU A 264 -2.94 3.47 22.87
CA LEU A 264 -3.18 2.88 21.56
C LEU A 264 -2.83 3.86 20.43
N PHE A 265 -3.12 5.15 20.63
CA PHE A 265 -2.68 6.20 19.72
C PHE A 265 -1.15 6.24 19.60
N GLN A 266 -0.43 6.25 20.73
CA GLN A 266 1.03 6.28 20.70
C GLN A 266 1.63 5.03 20.03
N LYS A 267 1.06 3.84 20.29
CA LYS A 267 1.46 2.61 19.59
C LYS A 267 1.22 2.70 18.08
N LEU A 268 0.09 3.28 17.67
CA LEU A 268 -0.22 3.50 16.27
C LEU A 268 0.77 4.48 15.62
N VAL A 269 1.10 5.60 16.28
CA VAL A 269 2.13 6.54 15.80
C VAL A 269 3.48 5.84 15.64
N SER A 270 3.91 5.11 16.66
CA SER A 270 5.18 4.36 16.64
C SER A 270 5.22 3.33 15.50
N LYS A 271 4.06 2.74 15.15
CA LYS A 271 3.94 1.79 14.03
C LYS A 271 4.28 2.41 12.66
N TYR A 272 4.06 3.71 12.50
CA TYR A 272 4.25 4.42 11.23
C TYR A 272 5.29 5.55 11.32
N GLU A 273 6.05 5.67 12.42
CA GLU A 273 6.96 6.80 12.66
C GLU A 273 7.98 6.97 11.53
N THR A 274 8.45 5.87 10.95
CA THR A 274 9.42 5.92 9.86
C THR A 274 8.81 6.49 8.60
N ASP A 275 7.54 6.18 8.29
CA ASP A 275 6.84 6.78 7.16
C ASP A 275 6.69 8.30 7.36
N TYR A 276 6.40 8.76 8.60
CA TYR A 276 6.35 10.19 8.90
C TYR A 276 7.69 10.88 8.59
N SER A 277 8.79 10.30 9.08
CA SER A 277 10.14 10.85 8.92
C SER A 277 10.57 10.90 7.45
N ILE A 278 10.48 9.80 6.72
CA ILE A 278 11.01 9.71 5.35
C ILE A 278 10.21 10.53 4.34
N PHE A 279 8.93 10.82 4.62
CA PHE A 279 8.06 11.58 3.71
C PHE A 279 7.79 13.01 4.19
N GLY A 280 8.47 13.47 5.25
CA GLY A 280 8.39 14.86 5.70
C GLY A 280 7.06 15.25 6.33
N TYR A 281 6.29 14.29 6.84
CA TYR A 281 5.09 14.58 7.62
C TYR A 281 5.46 14.89 9.07
N LYS A 282 4.74 15.84 9.68
CA LYS A 282 4.88 16.12 11.11
C LYS A 282 4.28 14.96 11.91
N LEU A 283 5.01 14.48 12.91
CA LEU A 283 4.48 13.48 13.84
C LEU A 283 3.23 14.06 14.53
N PRO A 284 2.14 13.30 14.62
CA PRO A 284 0.94 13.78 15.26
C PRO A 284 1.11 13.69 16.78
N GLU A 285 0.89 14.81 17.45
CA GLU A 285 0.87 14.92 18.91
C GLU A 285 -0.59 15.01 19.36
N ARG A 286 -0.86 14.49 20.57
CA ARG A 286 -2.20 14.51 21.16
C ARG A 286 -2.26 15.44 22.35
#